data_AF-A0A7G8BMX3-F1
#
_entry.id   AF-A0A7G8BMX3-F1
#
_cell.length_a   1.000
_cell.length_b   1.000
_cell.length_c   1.000
_cell.angle_alpha   90.00
_cell.angle_beta   90.00
_cell.angle_gamma   90.00
#
_symmetry.space_group_name_H-M   'P 1'
#
loop_
_entity.id
_entity.type
_entity.pdbx_description
1 polymer ?
#
loop_
_entity_poly.entity_id
_entity_poly.type
_entity_poly.pdbx_seq_one_letter_code
_entity_poly.pdbx_strand_id
1 'polypeptide(L)'
;MRRLKFAAALVALCTMLSVTRSLRSLPQAGWREWSGQVDGAALLPPTGPIPKSYKSYSLFLICNPQWLAPEKSGGLYDLYLNFQAFGRTIGDDQLAVWFLKSWSHSFDPALANEIDVERSVRFCKAWGLKPSAGPHIVVTTTYPDESKLSDGLPKNSAVFELGNMSPNQISDLITKLTDELVQKGHVENSATPSPPPPSMWVQLLESTQQLINNFGCAWSFKIDAGPVKTDLHSCHYQKT
;
A
#
# COMPACT_ATOMS: atom_id res chain seq x y z
N MET A 1 -61.57 -43.73 -23.03
CA MET A 1 -63.02 -43.46 -23.19
C MET A 1 -63.46 -42.44 -22.15
N ARG A 2 -64.24 -41.45 -22.60
CA ARG A 2 -65.11 -40.50 -21.86
C ARG A 2 -64.41 -39.55 -20.87
N ARG A 3 -64.29 -38.24 -21.15
CA ARG A 3 -65.33 -37.19 -21.24
C ARG A 3 -66.00 -37.00 -19.84
N LEU A 4 -66.22 -35.82 -19.26
CA LEU A 4 -66.50 -34.49 -19.82
C LEU A 4 -66.80 -33.48 -18.68
N LYS A 5 -66.38 -32.21 -18.83
CA LYS A 5 -67.06 -30.92 -18.54
C LYS A 5 -67.55 -30.61 -17.09
N PHE A 6 -67.48 -29.38 -16.56
CA PHE A 6 -67.96 -28.06 -17.04
C PHE A 6 -67.06 -26.94 -16.43
N ALA A 7 -66.60 -25.88 -17.12
CA ALA A 7 -67.31 -24.70 -17.68
C ALA A 7 -68.08 -23.92 -16.59
N ALA A 8 -68.10 -22.58 -16.46
CA ALA A 8 -67.83 -21.44 -17.33
C ALA A 8 -67.65 -20.18 -16.42
N ALA A 9 -66.76 -19.22 -16.71
CA ALA A 9 -66.94 -17.99 -17.52
C ALA A 9 -67.60 -16.79 -16.81
N LEU A 10 -66.89 -15.63 -16.83
CA LEU A 10 -67.31 -14.24 -17.15
C LEU A 10 -66.18 -13.30 -16.64
N VAL A 11 -65.38 -12.58 -17.43
CA VAL A 11 -65.57 -11.55 -18.49
C VAL A 11 -65.84 -10.13 -17.96
N ALA A 12 -65.01 -9.20 -18.50
CA ALA A 12 -65.10 -7.74 -18.61
C ALA A 12 -64.50 -6.89 -17.46
N LEU A 13 -63.32 -6.26 -17.64
CA LEU A 13 -63.02 -4.99 -18.34
C LEU A 13 -63.68 -3.74 -17.72
N CYS A 14 -62.87 -2.90 -17.05
CA CYS A 14 -63.04 -1.44 -17.03
C CYS A 14 -61.76 -0.72 -16.58
N THR A 15 -61.02 -0.22 -17.57
CA THR A 15 -60.39 1.11 -17.69
C THR A 15 -59.84 1.88 -16.46
N MET A 16 -58.57 2.26 -16.63
CA MET A 16 -57.99 3.59 -16.39
C MET A 16 -57.93 4.11 -14.94
N LEU A 17 -56.73 4.06 -14.35
CA LEU A 17 -56.04 5.26 -13.88
C LEU A 17 -54.56 4.94 -13.69
N SER A 18 -53.78 5.30 -14.71
CA SER A 18 -52.33 5.41 -14.67
C SER A 18 -51.95 6.47 -13.62
N VAL A 19 -51.70 6.03 -12.38
CA VAL A 19 -50.93 6.85 -11.44
C VAL A 19 -49.47 6.69 -11.83
N THR A 20 -49.03 7.58 -12.71
CA THR A 20 -47.63 7.89 -12.97
C THR A 20 -46.99 8.37 -11.67
N ARG A 21 -46.54 7.43 -10.84
CA ARG A 21 -45.62 7.75 -9.75
C ARG A 21 -44.29 8.12 -10.39
N SER A 22 -44.14 9.41 -10.64
CA SER A 22 -42.91 10.09 -11.00
C SER A 22 -41.81 9.65 -10.03
N LEU A 23 -41.04 8.64 -10.42
CA LEU A 23 -39.69 8.44 -9.94
C LEU A 23 -38.87 9.62 -10.49
N ARG A 24 -38.96 10.75 -9.79
CA ARG A 24 -37.96 11.81 -9.93
C ARG A 24 -36.63 11.16 -9.60
N SER A 25 -35.82 11.01 -10.64
CA SER A 25 -34.38 10.94 -10.57
C SER A 25 -33.89 12.00 -9.58
N LEU A 26 -33.59 11.55 -8.37
CA LEU A 26 -32.71 12.32 -7.49
C LEU A 26 -31.36 12.36 -8.19
N PRO A 27 -30.74 13.55 -8.36
CA PRO A 27 -29.37 13.62 -8.82
C PRO A 27 -28.49 12.87 -7.81
N GLN A 28 -27.96 11.72 -8.21
CA GLN A 28 -26.81 11.08 -7.57
C GLN A 28 -25.57 11.91 -7.89
N ALA A 29 -25.54 13.15 -7.41
CA ALA A 29 -24.38 14.02 -7.38
C ALA A 29 -24.17 14.42 -5.93
N GLY A 30 -23.84 13.42 -5.13
CA GLY A 30 -23.46 13.54 -3.74
C GLY A 30 -22.30 12.60 -3.50
N TRP A 31 -21.18 12.85 -4.20
CA TRP A 31 -19.89 12.42 -3.71
C TRP A 31 -19.75 13.08 -2.35
N ARG A 32 -20.08 12.33 -1.29
CA ARG A 32 -19.70 12.72 0.06
C ARG A 32 -18.20 12.86 0.00
N GLU A 33 -17.77 14.10 0.13
CA GLU A 33 -16.42 14.51 0.43
C GLU A 33 -16.04 13.84 1.75
N TRP A 34 -15.49 12.63 1.65
CA TRP A 34 -14.96 11.91 2.79
C TRP A 34 -13.63 12.56 3.13
N SER A 35 -13.71 13.64 3.90
CA SER A 35 -12.67 14.13 4.80
C SER A 35 -12.51 13.15 5.97
N GLY A 36 -12.31 11.87 5.64
CA GLY A 36 -11.74 10.89 6.54
C GLY A 36 -10.25 11.19 6.64
N GLN A 37 -9.92 12.26 7.35
CA GLN A 37 -8.61 12.47 7.92
C GLN A 37 -8.36 11.28 8.84
N VAL A 38 -7.59 10.31 8.36
CA VAL A 38 -7.05 9.22 9.17
C VAL A 38 -5.57 9.48 9.30
N ASP A 39 -5.18 9.79 10.53
CA ASP A 39 -3.83 10.14 10.97
C ASP A 39 -2.80 9.12 10.43
N GLY A 40 -1.79 9.63 9.69
CA GLY A 40 -0.57 8.95 9.19
C GLY A 40 -0.67 7.70 8.29
N ALA A 41 -1.80 7.00 8.24
CA ALA A 41 -1.96 5.78 7.43
C ALA A 41 -3.29 5.79 6.67
N ALA A 42 -3.27 6.16 5.39
CA ALA A 42 -4.46 6.11 4.56
C ALA A 42 -4.66 4.69 4.01
N LEU A 43 -5.73 4.05 4.46
CA LEU A 43 -6.30 2.90 3.77
C LEU A 43 -6.92 3.41 2.47
N LEU A 44 -6.39 2.98 1.33
CA LEU A 44 -6.89 3.45 0.04
C LEU A 44 -8.11 2.64 -0.39
N PRO A 45 -9.14 3.27 -0.98
CA PRO A 45 -10.15 2.53 -1.69
C PRO A 45 -9.46 1.68 -2.77
N PRO A 46 -10.01 0.52 -3.10
CA PRO A 46 -9.39 -0.41 -4.06
C PRO A 46 -9.04 0.21 -5.40
N THR A 47 -9.91 1.08 -5.86
CA THR A 47 -9.77 1.83 -7.10
C THR A 47 -9.51 3.32 -6.85
N GLY A 48 -9.27 3.71 -5.60
CA GLY A 48 -9.05 5.09 -5.21
C GLY A 48 -7.63 5.54 -5.58
N PRO A 49 -7.46 6.80 -6.03
CA PRO A 49 -6.12 7.36 -6.22
C PRO A 49 -5.39 7.44 -4.88
N ILE A 50 -4.06 7.36 -4.92
CA ILE A 50 -3.22 7.66 -3.76
C ILE A 50 -3.42 9.16 -3.44
N PRO A 51 -3.68 9.57 -2.18
CA PRO A 51 -3.77 10.96 -1.78
C PRO A 51 -2.49 11.74 -2.11
N LYS A 52 -2.60 13.03 -2.43
CA LYS A 52 -1.48 13.85 -2.93
C LYS A 52 -0.86 14.80 -1.88
N SER A 53 -1.49 14.95 -0.71
CA SER A 53 -1.17 15.99 0.28
C SER A 53 -0.02 15.63 1.23
N TYR A 54 0.78 14.60 0.91
CA TYR A 54 1.86 14.11 1.77
C TYR A 54 3.24 14.46 1.21
N LYS A 55 4.20 14.70 2.11
CA LYS A 55 5.60 15.03 1.80
C LYS A 55 6.42 13.82 1.38
N SER A 56 6.09 12.64 1.90
CA SER A 56 6.65 11.37 1.40
C SER A 56 5.65 10.23 1.48
N TYR A 57 5.96 9.19 0.71
CA TYR A 57 5.17 8.00 0.52
C TYR A 57 6.04 6.77 0.78
N SER A 58 5.56 5.86 1.60
CA SER A 58 6.15 4.54 1.84
C SER A 58 5.21 3.48 1.28
N LEU A 59 5.55 2.87 0.16
CA LEU A 59 4.73 1.87 -0.51
C LEU A 59 5.21 0.47 -0.17
N PHE A 60 4.31 -0.39 0.32
CA PHE A 60 4.56 -1.83 0.44
C PHE A 60 4.10 -2.55 -0.82
N LEU A 61 5.05 -3.05 -1.63
CA LEU A 61 4.79 -3.61 -2.95
C LEU A 61 5.04 -5.12 -2.99
N ILE A 62 3.98 -5.89 -3.21
CA ILE A 62 4.07 -7.34 -3.46
C ILE A 62 4.18 -7.58 -4.97
N CYS A 63 5.41 -7.79 -5.44
CA CYS A 63 5.69 -7.95 -6.87
C CYS A 63 5.52 -9.38 -7.41
N ASN A 64 5.43 -10.39 -6.53
CA ASN A 64 5.26 -11.79 -6.89
C ASN A 64 4.02 -12.36 -6.17
N PRO A 65 2.94 -12.73 -6.89
CA PRO A 65 1.72 -13.27 -6.28
C PRO A 65 1.94 -14.51 -5.41
N GLN A 66 3.03 -15.27 -5.61
CA GLN A 66 3.35 -16.44 -4.78
C GLN A 66 3.55 -16.09 -3.30
N TRP A 67 3.82 -14.84 -2.96
CA TRP A 67 3.86 -14.37 -1.56
C TRP A 67 2.52 -14.50 -0.85
N LEU A 68 1.42 -14.56 -1.61
CA LEU A 68 0.06 -14.69 -1.10
C LEU A 68 -0.44 -16.14 -1.10
N ALA A 69 0.41 -17.09 -1.50
CA ALA A 69 0.08 -18.49 -1.38
C ALA A 69 -0.13 -18.85 0.10
N PRO A 70 -1.09 -19.73 0.45
CA PRO A 70 -1.40 -20.08 1.83
C PRO A 70 -0.18 -20.49 2.67
N GLU A 71 0.81 -21.13 2.04
CA GLU A 71 2.04 -21.60 2.69
C GLU A 71 3.03 -20.46 3.03
N LYS A 72 2.87 -19.29 2.41
CA LYS A 72 3.76 -18.12 2.58
C LYS A 72 3.07 -16.92 3.22
N SER A 73 1.75 -16.88 3.23
CA SER A 73 0.96 -15.77 3.76
C SER A 73 0.77 -15.79 5.29
N GLY A 74 1.34 -16.79 6.00
CA GLY A 74 1.30 -16.83 7.46
C GLY A 74 1.98 -15.58 8.07
N GLY A 75 1.29 -14.87 8.96
CA GLY A 75 1.79 -13.63 9.57
C GLY A 75 1.63 -12.38 8.69
N LEU A 76 1.01 -12.48 7.52
CA LEU A 76 0.78 -11.34 6.63
C LEU A 76 -0.16 -10.29 7.25
N TYR A 77 -1.13 -10.72 8.07
CA TYR A 77 -2.01 -9.82 8.79
C TYR A 77 -1.25 -8.99 9.83
N ASP A 78 -0.39 -9.61 10.62
CA ASP A 78 0.45 -8.90 11.59
C ASP A 78 1.42 -7.94 10.90
N LEU A 79 2.01 -8.35 9.77
CA LEU A 79 2.84 -7.48 8.95
C LEU A 79 2.09 -6.25 8.44
N TYR A 80 0.86 -6.42 7.97
CA TYR A 80 0.02 -5.31 7.54
C TYR A 80 -0.30 -4.35 8.70
N LEU A 81 -0.61 -4.87 9.90
CA LEU A 81 -0.84 -4.05 11.09
C LEU A 81 0.42 -3.28 11.49
N ASN A 82 1.59 -3.92 11.47
CA ASN A 82 2.86 -3.28 11.79
C ASN A 82 3.23 -2.20 10.77
N PHE A 83 2.98 -2.43 9.47
CA PHE A 83 3.21 -1.40 8.45
C PHE A 83 2.26 -0.21 8.58
N GLN A 84 1.00 -0.44 8.97
CA GLN A 84 0.10 0.66 9.31
C GLN A 84 0.57 1.44 10.53
N ALA A 85 0.99 0.74 11.59
CA ALA A 85 1.50 1.38 12.80
C ALA A 85 2.74 2.22 12.52
N PHE A 86 3.64 1.72 11.66
CA PHE A 86 4.75 2.49 11.11
C PHE A 86 4.28 3.78 10.44
N GLY A 87 3.32 3.71 9.52
CA GLY A 87 2.74 4.89 8.85
C GLY A 87 2.21 5.95 9.81
N ARG A 88 1.51 5.51 10.86
CA ARG A 88 1.00 6.41 11.92
C ARG A 88 2.13 7.06 12.72
N THR A 89 3.21 6.33 12.93
CA THR A 89 4.31 6.77 13.80
C THR A 89 5.26 7.75 13.10
N ILE A 90 5.45 7.65 11.79
CA ILE A 90 6.32 8.54 11.02
C ILE A 90 5.74 9.96 10.81
N GLY A 91 4.51 10.21 11.25
CA GLY A 91 3.88 11.53 11.31
C GLY A 91 2.91 11.84 10.17
N ASP A 92 2.08 12.88 10.39
CA ASP A 92 0.93 13.21 9.53
C ASP A 92 1.30 13.70 8.12
N ASP A 93 2.54 14.16 7.94
CA ASP A 93 3.08 14.58 6.65
C ASP A 93 3.53 13.40 5.77
N GLN A 94 3.49 12.17 6.29
CA GLN A 94 3.93 10.97 5.59
C GLN A 94 2.77 10.01 5.36
N LEU A 95 2.85 9.21 4.30
CA LEU A 95 1.83 8.22 3.98
C LEU A 95 2.41 6.83 3.78
N ALA A 96 2.00 5.87 4.62
CA ALA A 96 2.20 4.45 4.33
C ALA A 96 1.06 3.92 3.45
N VAL A 97 1.41 3.32 2.31
CA VAL A 97 0.47 2.81 1.31
C VAL A 97 0.57 1.29 1.23
N TRP A 98 -0.57 0.63 1.46
CA TRP A 98 -0.77 -0.79 1.21
C TRP A 98 -1.99 -0.97 0.31
N PHE A 99 -1.81 -1.63 -0.85
CA PHE A 99 -2.88 -1.77 -1.84
C PHE A 99 -3.81 -2.95 -1.50
N LEU A 100 -5.10 -2.66 -1.32
CA LEU A 100 -6.15 -3.65 -1.03
C LEU A 100 -7.27 -3.57 -2.09
N LYS A 101 -7.84 -4.71 -2.50
CA LYS A 101 -8.96 -4.86 -3.44
C LYS A 101 -10.33 -4.57 -2.84
N SER A 102 -10.46 -4.66 -1.52
CA SER A 102 -11.69 -4.27 -0.83
C SER A 102 -11.38 -3.80 0.60
N TRP A 103 -12.31 -3.03 1.15
CA TRP A 103 -12.29 -2.59 2.56
C TRP A 103 -12.90 -3.61 3.51
N SER A 104 -13.08 -4.86 3.07
CA SER A 104 -13.57 -5.87 3.99
C SER A 104 -12.57 -5.97 5.15
N HIS A 105 -13.06 -5.87 6.39
CA HIS A 105 -12.27 -6.15 7.59
C HIS A 105 -11.99 -7.66 7.68
N SER A 106 -11.40 -8.20 6.63
CA SER A 106 -11.01 -9.60 6.53
C SER A 106 -9.82 -9.79 7.47
N PHE A 107 -10.08 -10.53 8.54
CA PHE A 107 -9.03 -11.00 9.45
C PHE A 107 -8.20 -12.09 8.78
N ASP A 108 -7.06 -12.41 9.39
CA ASP A 108 -6.26 -13.59 9.07
C ASP A 108 -7.17 -14.85 9.02
N PRO A 109 -7.11 -15.72 7.98
CA PRO A 109 -6.20 -15.74 6.81
C PRO A 109 -6.76 -15.12 5.52
N ALA A 110 -7.90 -14.44 5.56
CA ALA A 110 -8.54 -13.91 4.35
C ALA A 110 -7.83 -12.68 3.76
N LEU A 111 -6.93 -12.01 4.52
CA LEU A 111 -6.22 -10.80 4.05
C LEU A 111 -5.48 -11.03 2.73
N ALA A 112 -4.87 -12.19 2.51
CA ALA A 112 -4.15 -12.49 1.27
C ALA A 112 -5.05 -12.33 0.03
N ASN A 113 -6.34 -12.70 0.12
CA ASN A 113 -7.26 -12.56 -1.00
C ASN A 113 -7.61 -11.09 -1.30
N GLU A 114 -7.53 -10.24 -0.27
CA GLU A 114 -7.86 -8.82 -0.33
C GLU A 114 -6.71 -7.94 -0.80
N ILE A 115 -5.49 -8.45 -0.96
CA ILE A 115 -4.38 -7.60 -1.45
C ILE A 115 -4.50 -7.38 -2.96
N ASP A 116 -4.38 -6.13 -3.38
CA ASP A 116 -4.30 -5.75 -4.79
C ASP A 116 -2.87 -5.91 -5.32
N VAL A 117 -2.51 -7.16 -5.58
CA VAL A 117 -1.22 -7.53 -6.15
C VAL A 117 -1.02 -6.94 -7.53
N GLU A 118 -2.08 -6.82 -8.34
CA GLU A 118 -1.93 -6.35 -9.72
C GLU A 118 -1.53 -4.88 -9.76
N ARG A 119 -2.06 -4.05 -8.85
CA ARG A 119 -1.58 -2.68 -8.67
C ARG A 119 -0.12 -2.63 -8.22
N SER A 120 0.27 -3.48 -7.27
CA SER A 120 1.68 -3.61 -6.84
C SER A 120 2.60 -4.02 -8.00
N VAL A 121 2.22 -5.03 -8.78
CA VAL A 121 2.98 -5.55 -9.93
C VAL A 121 3.15 -4.47 -11.01
N ARG A 122 2.15 -3.63 -11.25
CA ARG A 122 2.28 -2.49 -12.19
C ARG A 122 3.37 -1.52 -11.75
N PHE A 123 3.40 -1.15 -10.47
CA PHE A 123 4.49 -0.35 -9.91
C PHE A 123 5.84 -1.05 -10.05
N CYS A 124 5.95 -2.32 -9.64
CA CYS A 124 7.20 -3.06 -9.73
C CYS A 124 7.75 -3.16 -11.15
N LYS A 125 6.87 -3.47 -12.12
CA LYS A 125 7.24 -3.57 -13.54
C LYS A 125 7.72 -2.23 -14.08
N ALA A 126 6.97 -1.17 -13.80
CA ALA A 126 7.29 0.18 -14.24
C ALA A 126 8.61 0.69 -13.66
N TRP A 127 8.89 0.36 -12.40
CA TRP A 127 10.09 0.78 -11.68
C TRP A 127 11.28 -0.17 -11.84
N GLY A 128 11.14 -1.24 -12.64
CA GLY A 128 12.21 -2.22 -12.88
C GLY A 128 12.59 -3.03 -11.63
N LEU A 129 11.67 -3.17 -10.67
CA LEU A 129 11.89 -3.94 -9.44
C LEU A 129 11.79 -5.44 -9.75
N LYS A 130 12.75 -6.23 -9.27
CA LYS A 130 12.80 -7.67 -9.53
C LYS A 130 11.70 -8.39 -8.74
N PRO A 131 10.77 -9.13 -9.37
CA PRO A 131 9.72 -9.84 -8.64
C PRO A 131 10.25 -10.81 -7.58
N SER A 132 11.39 -11.46 -7.84
CA SER A 132 12.06 -12.38 -6.93
C SER A 132 12.70 -11.71 -5.70
N ALA A 133 12.95 -10.40 -5.77
CA ALA A 133 13.50 -9.62 -4.65
C ALA A 133 12.39 -9.02 -3.78
N GLY A 134 11.11 -9.22 -4.15
CA GLY A 134 9.96 -8.70 -3.46
C GLY A 134 9.48 -9.57 -2.28
N PRO A 135 8.74 -9.00 -1.31
CA PRO A 135 8.12 -7.68 -1.35
C PRO A 135 9.15 -6.55 -1.23
N HIS A 136 8.76 -5.37 -1.68
CA HIS A 136 9.59 -4.17 -1.57
C HIS A 136 8.92 -3.16 -0.67
N ILE A 137 9.74 -2.41 0.07
CA ILE A 137 9.31 -1.13 0.62
C ILE A 137 9.97 -0.05 -0.23
N VAL A 138 9.17 0.83 -0.83
CA VAL A 138 9.67 1.97 -1.60
C VAL A 138 9.31 3.24 -0.87
N VAL A 139 10.31 4.00 -0.47
CA VAL A 139 10.14 5.31 0.17
C VAL A 139 10.51 6.39 -0.84
N THR A 140 9.62 7.35 -1.07
CA THR A 140 9.83 8.42 -2.05
C THR A 140 9.16 9.72 -1.62
N THR A 141 9.79 10.86 -1.94
CA THR A 141 9.17 12.19 -1.77
C THR A 141 8.36 12.63 -2.99
N THR A 142 8.45 11.89 -4.10
CA THR A 142 7.66 12.15 -5.30
C THR A 142 6.34 11.41 -5.22
N TYR A 143 5.24 12.09 -5.54
CA TYR A 143 3.92 11.45 -5.58
C TYR A 143 3.92 10.24 -6.52
N PRO A 144 3.57 9.02 -6.05
CA PRO A 144 3.55 7.79 -6.85
C PRO A 144 2.36 7.78 -7.82
N ASP A 145 2.43 8.61 -8.87
CA ASP A 145 1.36 8.80 -9.85
C ASP A 145 1.24 7.59 -10.78
N GLU A 146 0.14 6.84 -10.66
CA GLU A 146 -0.16 5.70 -11.53
C GLU A 146 -0.27 6.06 -13.01
N SER A 147 -0.61 7.32 -13.32
CA SER A 147 -0.69 7.77 -14.72
C SER A 147 0.69 8.05 -15.33
N LYS A 148 1.75 8.12 -14.51
CA LYS A 148 3.13 8.43 -14.93
C LYS A 148 4.12 7.31 -14.61
N LEU A 149 3.63 6.09 -14.45
CA LEU A 149 4.50 4.93 -14.18
C LEU A 149 5.56 4.71 -15.26
N SER A 150 5.29 5.09 -16.51
CA SER A 150 6.26 5.00 -17.60
C SER A 150 7.56 5.76 -17.36
N ASP A 151 7.56 6.74 -16.45
CA ASP A 151 8.73 7.56 -16.14
C ASP A 151 9.76 6.81 -15.27
N GLY A 152 9.40 5.61 -14.78
CA GLY A 152 10.26 4.76 -13.96
C GLY A 152 10.22 5.13 -12.48
N LEU A 153 11.20 4.61 -11.73
CA LEU A 153 11.34 4.90 -10.30
C LEU A 153 11.70 6.38 -10.13
N PRO A 154 10.96 7.16 -9.31
CA PRO A 154 11.27 8.56 -9.10
C PRO A 154 12.67 8.76 -8.52
N LYS A 155 13.31 9.88 -8.87
CA LYS A 155 14.54 10.33 -8.19
C LYS A 155 14.26 10.59 -6.71
N ASN A 156 15.27 10.48 -5.87
CA ASN A 156 15.14 10.61 -4.41
C ASN A 156 14.23 9.54 -3.79
N SER A 157 14.36 8.32 -4.31
CA SER A 157 13.66 7.16 -3.78
C SER A 157 14.64 6.17 -3.18
N ALA A 158 14.17 5.45 -2.17
CA ALA A 158 14.88 4.35 -1.56
C ALA A 158 14.05 3.07 -1.70
N VAL A 159 14.71 1.96 -2.01
CA VAL A 159 14.08 0.67 -2.23
C VAL A 159 14.72 -0.36 -1.31
N PHE A 160 13.89 -1.00 -0.49
CA PHE A 160 14.26 -2.16 0.31
C PHE A 160 13.76 -3.41 -0.40
N GLU A 161 14.68 -4.31 -0.74
CA GLU A 161 14.40 -5.62 -1.34
C GLU A 161 14.33 -6.66 -0.21
N LEU A 162 13.13 -7.21 0.07
CA LEU A 162 12.84 -8.03 1.26
C LEU A 162 12.53 -9.49 0.92
N GLY A 163 12.81 -9.93 -0.32
CA GLY A 163 12.32 -11.22 -0.82
C GLY A 163 12.86 -12.49 -0.13
N ASN A 164 13.92 -12.39 0.67
CA ASN A 164 14.43 -13.51 1.47
C ASN A 164 13.97 -13.47 2.94
N MET A 165 13.06 -12.56 3.31
CA MET A 165 12.51 -12.45 4.65
C MET A 165 11.11 -13.07 4.70
N SER A 166 10.71 -13.62 5.84
CA SER A 166 9.32 -14.00 6.11
C SER A 166 8.50 -12.78 6.56
N PRO A 167 7.15 -12.85 6.54
CA PRO A 167 6.32 -11.76 7.05
C PRO A 167 6.68 -11.30 8.48
N ASN A 168 7.01 -12.23 9.37
CA ASN A 168 7.42 -11.92 10.75
C ASN A 168 8.77 -11.21 10.80
N GLN A 169 9.74 -11.62 9.98
CA GLN A 169 11.04 -10.95 9.92
C GLN A 169 10.92 -9.53 9.37
N ILE A 170 10.03 -9.31 8.39
CA ILE A 170 9.74 -7.97 7.87
C ILE A 170 9.04 -7.13 8.94
N SER A 171 8.10 -7.69 9.70
CA SER A 171 7.47 -7.03 10.84
C SER A 171 8.52 -6.55 11.84
N ASP A 172 9.42 -7.43 12.27
CA ASP A 172 10.49 -7.09 13.21
C ASP A 172 11.40 -5.99 12.67
N LEU A 173 11.70 -6.02 11.36
CA LEU A 173 12.43 -4.95 10.69
C LEU A 173 11.66 -3.63 10.80
N ILE A 174 10.40 -3.59 10.37
CA ILE A 174 9.56 -2.38 10.41
C ILE A 174 9.43 -1.83 11.82
N THR A 175 9.24 -2.68 12.84
CA THR A 175 9.17 -2.24 14.24
C THR A 175 10.48 -1.59 14.67
N LYS A 176 11.64 -2.21 14.41
CA LYS A 176 12.93 -1.60 14.76
C LYS A 176 13.21 -0.32 13.98
N LEU A 177 12.81 -0.26 12.70
CA LEU A 177 12.87 0.99 11.93
C LEU A 177 12.04 2.07 12.63
N THR A 178 10.82 1.73 13.03
CA THR A 178 9.91 2.63 13.76
C THR A 178 10.52 3.11 15.07
N ASP A 179 11.13 2.23 15.85
CA ASP A 179 11.77 2.58 17.11
C ASP A 179 12.92 3.56 16.90
N GLU A 180 13.80 3.30 15.93
CA GLU A 180 14.88 4.23 15.58
C GLU A 180 14.36 5.56 15.05
N LEU A 181 13.30 5.54 14.24
CA LEU A 181 12.63 6.72 13.73
C LEU A 181 12.12 7.60 14.86
N VAL A 182 11.51 7.01 15.89
CA VAL A 182 11.00 7.75 17.04
C VAL A 182 12.15 8.26 17.91
N GLN A 183 13.14 7.41 18.19
CA GLN A 183 14.27 7.77 19.05
C GLN A 183 15.19 8.83 18.42
N LYS A 184 15.45 8.74 17.11
CA LYS A 184 16.33 9.64 16.36
C LYS A 184 15.57 10.77 15.66
N GLY A 185 14.28 10.61 15.36
CA GLY A 185 13.46 11.59 14.65
C GLY A 185 13.03 12.79 15.51
N HIS A 186 13.22 12.72 16.83
CA HIS A 186 13.23 13.91 17.68
C HIS A 186 14.57 14.67 17.54
N VAL A 187 14.87 15.17 16.34
CA VAL A 187 15.90 16.20 16.16
C VAL A 187 15.18 17.53 16.02
N GLU A 188 15.35 18.33 17.06
CA GLU A 188 14.78 19.65 17.30
C GLU A 188 14.80 20.56 16.06
N ASN A 189 13.83 21.48 16.06
CA ASN A 189 13.86 22.74 15.33
C ASN A 189 15.11 23.56 15.72
N SER A 190 16.30 23.13 15.32
CA SER A 190 17.51 23.93 15.44
C SER A 190 17.55 24.90 14.28
N ALA A 191 17.07 26.11 14.56
CA ALA A 191 17.25 27.28 13.73
C ALA A 191 18.76 27.54 13.57
N THR A 192 19.38 27.04 12.50
CA THR A 192 20.74 27.44 12.14
C THR A 192 20.90 27.46 10.62
N PRO A 193 21.38 28.58 10.04
CA PRO A 193 21.56 28.72 8.60
C PRO A 193 22.88 28.07 8.17
N SER A 194 22.80 26.83 7.70
CA SER A 194 23.88 26.06 7.08
C SER A 194 23.36 25.44 5.78
N PRO A 195 24.19 24.91 4.85
CA PRO A 195 23.75 24.40 3.55
C PRO A 195 22.57 23.43 3.71
N PRO A 196 21.65 23.34 2.72
CA PRO A 196 20.44 22.54 2.86
C PRO A 196 20.84 21.13 3.29
N PRO A 197 20.49 20.71 4.52
CA PRO A 197 20.84 19.38 4.98
C PRO A 197 20.23 18.38 4.01
N PRO A 198 20.87 17.21 3.78
CA PRO A 198 20.21 16.11 3.10
C PRO A 198 18.85 15.93 3.78
N SER A 199 17.79 15.76 2.97
CA SER A 199 16.43 15.70 3.51
C SER A 199 16.41 14.73 4.69
N MET A 200 15.67 15.06 5.76
CA MET A 200 15.60 14.25 6.98
C MET A 200 15.48 12.74 6.67
N TRP A 201 14.74 12.41 5.61
CA TRP A 201 14.62 11.06 5.06
C TRP A 201 15.93 10.41 4.58
N VAL A 202 16.85 11.13 3.93
CA VAL A 202 18.16 10.58 3.52
C VAL A 202 19.03 10.28 4.74
N GLN A 203 19.10 11.18 5.73
CA GLN A 203 19.83 10.92 6.98
C GLN A 203 19.26 9.71 7.73
N LEU A 204 17.95 9.58 7.66
CA LEU A 204 17.22 8.50 8.29
C LEU A 204 17.44 7.15 7.58
N LEU A 205 17.47 7.15 6.25
CA LEU A 205 17.81 6.00 5.42
C LEU A 205 19.28 5.57 5.60
N GLU A 206 20.20 6.52 5.78
CA GLU A 206 21.59 6.24 6.18
C GLU A 206 21.68 5.68 7.60
N SER A 207 20.90 6.22 8.55
CA SER A 207 20.82 5.70 9.91
C SER A 207 20.26 4.27 9.93
N THR A 208 19.34 4.00 9.02
CA THR A 208 18.72 2.70 8.82
C THR A 208 19.73 1.66 8.32
N GLN A 209 20.66 2.05 7.45
CA GLN A 209 21.70 1.16 6.91
C GLN A 209 22.45 0.36 7.99
N GLN A 210 22.81 1.00 9.10
CA GLN A 210 23.48 0.32 10.22
C GLN A 210 22.61 -0.76 10.87
N LEU A 211 21.31 -0.53 10.92
CA LEU A 211 20.35 -1.44 11.53
C LEU A 211 20.07 -2.64 10.63
N ILE A 212 19.99 -2.44 9.30
CA ILE A 212 19.78 -3.55 8.38
C ILE A 212 21.02 -4.45 8.30
N ASN A 213 22.23 -3.91 8.50
CA ASN A 213 23.44 -4.73 8.63
C ASN A 213 23.33 -5.77 9.77
N ASN A 214 22.53 -5.49 10.81
CA ASN A 214 22.31 -6.43 11.91
C ASN A 214 21.27 -7.53 11.60
N PHE A 215 20.48 -7.39 10.52
CA PHE A 215 19.48 -8.38 10.10
C PHE A 215 20.05 -9.50 9.21
N GLY A 216 21.38 -9.55 9.04
CA GLY A 216 22.05 -10.60 8.31
C GLY A 216 22.01 -10.43 6.78
N CYS A 217 22.37 -11.47 6.05
CA CYS A 217 22.69 -11.39 4.61
C CYS A 217 21.46 -11.55 3.69
N ALA A 218 20.26 -11.15 4.11
CA ALA A 218 19.01 -11.51 3.43
C ALA A 218 18.40 -10.40 2.54
N TRP A 219 19.00 -9.22 2.46
CA TRP A 219 18.37 -8.03 1.87
C TRP A 219 19.30 -7.30 0.90
N SER A 220 18.71 -6.39 0.13
CA SER A 220 19.43 -5.38 -0.66
C SER A 220 18.74 -4.03 -0.48
N PHE A 221 19.51 -2.97 -0.52
CA PHE A 221 19.02 -1.61 -0.31
C PHE A 221 19.63 -0.67 -1.32
N LYS A 222 18.78 0.05 -2.03
CA LYS A 222 19.19 1.01 -3.06
C LYS A 222 18.69 2.38 -2.67
N ILE A 223 19.60 3.35 -2.64
CA ILE A 223 19.27 4.76 -2.53
C ILE A 223 19.69 5.44 -3.83
N ASP A 224 18.75 6.17 -4.43
CA ASP A 224 19.04 7.18 -5.45
C ASP A 224 18.52 8.52 -4.95
N ALA A 225 19.39 9.29 -4.28
CA ALA A 225 19.09 10.60 -3.68
C ALA A 225 19.84 11.72 -4.40
N GLY A 226 19.74 11.76 -5.74
CA GLY A 226 20.35 12.80 -6.56
C GLY A 226 21.86 12.55 -6.75
N PRO A 227 22.76 13.38 -6.20
CA PRO A 227 24.21 13.16 -6.32
C PRO A 227 24.69 11.91 -5.56
N VAL A 228 23.91 11.41 -4.60
CA VAL A 228 24.25 10.20 -3.83
C VAL A 228 23.51 9.01 -4.40
N LYS A 229 24.27 8.03 -4.90
CA LYS A 229 23.78 6.71 -5.28
C LYS A 229 24.56 5.66 -4.51
N THR A 230 23.87 4.82 -3.77
CA THR A 230 24.48 3.69 -3.07
C THR A 230 23.63 2.45 -3.27
N ASP A 231 24.28 1.34 -3.59
CA ASP A 231 23.69 0.01 -3.62
C ASP A 231 24.38 -0.79 -2.53
N LEU A 232 23.59 -1.21 -1.55
CA LEU A 232 24.02 -1.95 -0.40
C LEU A 232 23.47 -3.35 -0.54
N HIS A 233 24.38 -4.27 -0.77
CA HIS A 233 24.06 -5.68 -0.82
C HIS A 233 24.31 -6.31 0.54
N SER A 234 23.47 -7.27 0.87
CA SER A 234 23.76 -8.25 1.91
C SER A 234 25.15 -8.86 1.74
N CYS A 235 25.77 -9.26 2.85
CA CYS A 235 27.10 -9.85 2.80
C CYS A 235 27.11 -11.06 1.87
N HIS A 236 28.06 -11.09 0.94
CA HIS A 236 28.34 -12.30 0.18
C HIS A 236 28.85 -13.37 1.15
N TYR A 237 28.03 -14.38 1.45
CA TYR A 237 28.51 -15.59 2.09
C TYR A 237 29.47 -16.27 1.11
N GLN A 238 30.78 -16.03 1.27
CA GLN A 238 31.80 -16.79 0.54
C GLN A 238 31.75 -18.23 1.07
N LYS A 239 31.11 -19.11 0.30
CA LYS A 239 31.18 -20.56 0.51
C LYS A 239 32.65 -20.96 0.34
N THR A 240 33.32 -21.23 1.46
CA THR A 240 34.62 -21.89 1.48
C THR A 240 34.45 -23.39 1.31
#